data_AF-A0A9P9YCH8-F1
#
_entry.id   AF-A0A9P9YCH8-F1
#
_cell.length_a   1.000
_cell.length_b   1.000
_cell.length_c   1.000
_cell.angle_alpha   90.00
_cell.angle_beta   90.00
_cell.angle_gamma   90.00
#
_symmetry.space_group_name_H-M   'P 1'
#
loop_
_entity.id
_entity.type
_entity.pdbx_description
1 polymer ?
#
loop_
_entity_poly.entity_id
_entity_poly.type
_entity_poly.pdbx_seq_one_letter_code
_entity_poly.pdbx_strand_id
1 'polypeptide(L)'
;MELVATHGGSVSVLSVARLYINHLLTLKQYEEAAKLCLRVLGNNKSLWEEEVFKFVKCQQLRSVSPYLPTSDDCKLDPHVYEMVLYEFLKFDVNGFLNLIKEWPSQLYDGLAVINAIHDHFRKQHANQMLESLALLYSYQGDYESALRMYLKLQNKDVFDLIKRHKLYEVISKLIIPLIQLDRERAFAILLDKDKIKSELVVHQLEHNKEYLYWYLDSLLKVDSKNIFQNKLVSLYAKYDRKKLLPFLRRSKEYVIQEALVICKQEGFYPEMVYLLGCMGGVEAAEALNIIVHSMNDIELAIEFCKEQDDIDLWNQLINESAKQPEIVSNVLDGIVDYVNPEVVVSRIKIGQTIPNLRESLIKMLWHYSIQEEIFSTAQQIQLKDYFDTHSEVVALQRRGQQVSCKQLCPLCHRPVLMENSVFNCIVVFKCGHIYHEPCVQGVLFDNPCSECKLRTNDPDDEE
;
A
#
# COMPACT_ATOMS: atom_id res chain seq x y z
N MET A 1 -8.15 56.51 44.58
CA MET A 1 -8.11 57.09 45.94
C MET A 1 -7.19 58.28 45.92
N GLU A 2 -7.69 59.48 46.19
CA GLU A 2 -6.89 60.70 46.29
C GLU A 2 -6.23 60.76 47.68
N LEU A 3 -4.90 60.85 47.74
CA LEU A 3 -4.20 61.21 48.96
C LEU A 3 -4.16 62.73 49.03
N VAL A 4 -5.08 63.31 49.80
CA VAL A 4 -5.12 64.74 50.08
C VAL A 4 -3.94 65.07 51.01
N ALA A 5 -2.93 65.75 50.48
CA ALA A 5 -1.92 66.41 51.31
C ALA A 5 -2.53 67.68 51.92
N THR A 6 -2.27 67.91 53.21
CA THR A 6 -2.81 69.02 54.02
C THR A 6 -2.38 70.43 53.57
N HIS A 7 -1.63 70.56 52.48
CA HIS A 7 -1.21 71.84 51.92
C HIS A 7 -1.38 71.88 50.39
N GLY A 8 -2.55 72.34 49.94
CA GLY A 8 -2.65 73.25 48.79
C GLY A 8 -2.21 72.78 47.39
N GLY A 9 -2.39 71.50 47.05
CA GLY A 9 -2.29 71.04 45.67
C GLY A 9 -2.99 69.70 45.49
N SER A 10 -3.98 69.64 44.60
CA SER A 10 -4.61 68.38 44.18
C SER A 10 -3.62 67.60 43.30
N VAL A 11 -2.56 67.07 43.90
CA VAL A 11 -1.60 66.22 43.22
C VAL A 11 -2.27 64.85 43.11
N SER A 12 -2.83 64.56 41.93
CA SER A 12 -3.48 63.27 41.68
C SER A 12 -2.52 62.13 42.03
N VAL A 13 -3.02 61.03 42.61
CA VAL A 13 -2.17 59.89 42.98
C VAL A 13 -1.37 59.35 41.79
N LEU A 14 -1.86 59.55 40.57
CA LEU A 14 -1.15 59.31 39.32
C LEU A 14 0.11 60.16 39.15
N SER A 15 0.07 61.45 39.50
CA SER A 15 1.23 62.35 39.40
C SER A 15 2.29 62.08 40.46
N VAL A 16 1.90 61.77 41.71
CA VAL A 16 2.85 61.31 42.75
C VAL A 16 3.49 59.99 42.35
N ALA A 17 2.69 59.05 41.85
CA ALA A 17 3.20 57.76 41.39
C ALA A 17 4.14 57.88 40.19
N ARG A 18 3.87 58.78 39.23
CA ARG A 18 4.79 59.08 38.10
C ARG A 18 6.12 59.66 38.56
N LEU A 19 6.10 60.58 39.53
CA LEU A 19 7.33 61.12 40.12
C LEU A 19 8.12 60.04 40.87
N TYR A 20 7.41 59.14 41.56
CA TYR A 20 8.03 58.01 42.25
C TYR A 20 8.60 56.96 41.29
N ILE A 21 7.92 56.66 40.18
CA ILE A 21 8.44 55.80 39.11
C ILE A 21 9.71 56.42 38.50
N ASN A 22 9.71 57.72 38.19
CA ASN A 22 10.90 58.42 37.72
C ASN A 22 12.05 58.35 38.74
N HIS A 23 11.76 58.46 40.04
CA HIS A 23 12.76 58.33 41.09
C HIS A 23 13.34 56.91 41.18
N LEU A 24 12.49 55.88 41.12
CA LEU A 24 12.93 54.48 41.10
C LEU A 24 13.76 54.14 39.86
N LEU A 25 13.43 54.74 38.70
CA LEU A 25 14.24 54.63 37.49
C LEU A 25 15.64 55.24 37.69
N THR A 26 15.76 56.36 38.40
CA THR A 26 17.08 56.95 38.74
C THR A 26 17.88 56.11 39.74
N LEU A 27 17.19 55.41 40.66
CA LEU A 27 17.80 54.50 41.63
C LEU A 27 18.13 53.10 41.06
N LYS A 28 17.86 52.86 39.78
CA LYS A 28 18.06 51.56 39.09
C LYS A 28 17.22 50.40 39.66
N GLN A 29 16.13 50.69 40.38
CA GLN A 29 15.21 49.67 40.92
C GLN A 29 14.06 49.41 39.93
N TYR A 30 14.40 48.76 38.81
CA TYR A 30 13.50 48.62 37.65
C TYR A 30 12.31 47.66 37.89
N GLU A 31 12.48 46.62 38.70
CA GLU A 31 11.42 45.65 39.00
C GLU A 31 10.31 46.22 39.88
N GLU A 32 10.68 47.04 40.87
CA GLU A 32 9.72 47.71 41.75
C GLU A 32 8.94 48.79 40.99
N ALA A 33 9.63 49.52 40.10
CA ALA A 33 9.02 50.46 39.19
C ALA A 33 7.97 49.78 38.28
N ALA A 34 8.28 48.61 37.72
CA ALA A 34 7.36 47.84 36.88
C ALA A 34 6.11 47.35 37.64
N LYS A 35 6.25 46.88 38.88
CA LYS A 35 5.11 46.49 39.73
C LYS A 35 4.20 47.67 40.06
N LEU A 36 4.78 48.86 40.24
CA LEU A 36 4.03 50.08 40.49
C LEU A 36 3.30 50.57 39.24
N CYS A 37 3.89 50.39 38.05
CA CYS A 37 3.23 50.64 36.78
C CYS A 37 1.91 49.84 36.65
N LEU A 38 1.91 48.54 36.95
CA LEU A 38 0.71 47.70 36.94
C LEU A 38 -0.40 48.24 37.85
N ARG A 39 -0.05 48.70 39.06
CA ARG A 39 -1.02 49.17 40.07
C ARG A 39 -1.58 50.56 39.77
N VAL A 40 -0.81 51.40 39.10
CA VAL A 40 -1.10 52.84 38.94
C VAL A 40 -1.70 53.15 37.57
N LEU A 41 -1.24 52.49 36.52
CA LEU A 41 -1.58 52.85 35.13
C LEU A 41 -2.93 52.27 34.69
N GLY A 42 -3.41 51.21 35.34
CA GLY A 42 -4.70 50.58 35.03
C GLY A 42 -4.85 50.30 33.53
N ASN A 43 -5.99 50.68 32.97
CA ASN A 43 -6.37 50.47 31.56
C ASN A 43 -6.06 51.68 30.63
N ASN A 44 -5.19 52.61 31.05
CA ASN A 44 -4.94 53.83 30.27
C ASN A 44 -3.78 53.65 29.27
N LYS A 45 -4.10 53.52 27.99
CA LYS A 45 -3.15 53.31 26.88
C LYS A 45 -2.02 54.35 26.80
N SER A 46 -2.35 55.65 26.80
CA SER A 46 -1.37 56.73 26.65
C SER A 46 -0.35 56.80 27.79
N LEU A 47 -0.79 56.51 29.02
CA LEU A 47 0.09 56.55 30.19
C LEU A 47 1.08 55.38 30.16
N TRP A 48 0.64 54.21 29.69
CA TRP A 48 1.51 53.05 29.50
C TRP A 48 2.58 53.34 28.44
N GLU A 49 2.22 53.90 27.30
CA GLU A 49 3.17 54.24 26.22
C GLU A 49 4.24 55.21 26.71
N GLU A 50 3.85 56.30 27.39
CA GLU A 50 4.79 57.28 27.94
C GLU A 50 5.77 56.68 28.95
N GLU A 51 5.30 55.84 29.87
CA GLU A 51 6.16 55.20 30.86
C GLU A 51 7.07 54.16 30.20
N VAL A 52 6.55 53.33 29.27
CA VAL A 52 7.38 52.34 28.55
C VAL A 52 8.50 53.04 27.78
N PHE A 53 8.26 54.17 27.12
CA PHE A 53 9.33 54.95 26.47
C PHE A 53 10.44 55.40 27.43
N LYS A 54 10.15 55.61 28.72
CA LYS A 54 11.18 55.90 29.72
C LYS A 54 12.00 54.65 30.06
N PHE A 55 11.36 53.48 30.15
CA PHE A 55 12.07 52.20 30.32
C PHE A 55 12.92 51.84 29.10
N VAL A 56 12.48 52.19 27.87
CA VAL A 56 13.30 52.06 26.64
C VAL A 56 14.60 52.84 26.79
N LYS A 57 14.54 54.11 27.23
CA LYS A 57 15.74 54.96 27.40
C LYS A 57 16.73 54.38 28.40
N CYS A 58 16.25 53.61 29.37
CA CYS A 58 17.08 52.91 30.34
C CYS A 58 17.53 51.50 29.91
N GLN A 59 17.15 51.04 28.70
CA GLN A 59 17.44 49.70 28.15
C GLN A 59 17.05 48.54 29.08
N GLN A 60 15.94 48.70 29.81
CA GLN A 60 15.50 47.71 30.79
C GLN A 60 14.00 47.39 30.64
N LEU A 61 13.58 47.16 29.39
CA LEU A 61 12.21 46.75 29.05
C LEU A 61 11.89 45.32 29.54
N ARG A 62 12.92 44.50 29.77
CA ARG A 62 12.75 43.13 30.29
C ARG A 62 11.96 43.07 31.60
N SER A 63 12.22 44.00 32.53
CA SER A 63 11.53 44.04 33.83
C SER A 63 10.06 44.45 33.72
N VAL A 64 9.66 45.12 32.63
CA VAL A 64 8.28 45.59 32.41
C VAL A 64 7.47 44.57 31.60
N SER A 65 8.13 43.76 30.77
CA SER A 65 7.47 42.78 29.89
C SER A 65 6.40 41.87 30.52
N PRO A 66 6.55 41.28 31.73
CA PRO A 66 5.51 40.43 32.30
C PRO A 66 4.29 41.20 32.84
N TYR A 67 4.38 42.53 32.94
CA TYR A 67 3.32 43.38 33.47
C TYR A 67 2.62 44.21 32.39
N LEU A 68 2.99 44.03 31.12
CA LEU A 68 2.33 44.72 30.02
C LEU A 68 0.91 44.18 29.82
N PRO A 69 -0.08 45.04 29.54
CA PRO A 69 -1.43 44.59 29.24
C PRO A 69 -1.46 43.71 27.99
N THR A 70 -1.85 42.45 28.12
CA THR A 70 -2.05 41.52 26.99
C THR A 70 -3.53 41.29 26.65
N SER A 71 -4.45 41.89 27.43
CA SER A 71 -5.90 41.75 27.28
C SER A 71 -6.46 42.64 26.16
N ASP A 72 -7.49 42.16 25.47
CA ASP A 72 -8.14 42.87 24.35
C ASP A 72 -8.69 44.26 24.71
N ASP A 73 -9.00 44.47 26.00
CA ASP A 73 -9.53 45.73 26.53
C ASP A 73 -8.51 46.89 26.49
N CYS A 74 -7.20 46.60 26.38
CA CYS A 74 -6.11 47.58 26.44
C CYS A 74 -4.94 47.23 25.51
N LYS A 75 -5.16 47.30 24.18
CA LYS A 75 -4.09 47.13 23.20
C LYS A 75 -3.26 48.41 23.03
N LEU A 76 -2.02 48.40 23.52
CA LEU A 76 -1.01 49.42 23.24
C LEU A 76 -0.65 49.46 21.74
N ASP A 77 0.04 50.51 21.30
CA ASP A 77 0.57 50.55 19.94
C ASP A 77 1.48 49.34 19.63
N PRO A 78 1.32 48.66 18.48
CA PRO A 78 2.14 47.50 18.08
C PRO A 78 3.65 47.73 18.19
N HIS A 79 4.09 48.97 17.95
CA HIS A 79 5.49 49.36 18.05
C HIS A 79 6.07 49.13 19.45
N VAL A 80 5.27 49.32 20.50
CA VAL A 80 5.72 49.13 21.89
C VAL A 80 6.08 47.67 22.15
N TYR A 81 5.26 46.74 21.66
CA TYR A 81 5.52 45.31 21.79
C TYR A 81 6.74 44.89 20.95
N GLU A 82 6.88 45.43 19.74
CA GLU A 82 8.05 45.21 18.87
C GLU A 82 9.36 45.67 19.53
N MET A 83 9.35 46.83 20.22
CA MET A 83 10.53 47.34 20.93
C MET A 83 10.94 46.41 22.08
N VAL A 84 9.98 45.88 22.82
CA VAL A 84 10.26 44.89 23.88
C VAL A 84 10.82 43.63 23.28
N LEU A 85 10.18 43.08 22.25
CA LEU A 85 10.63 41.90 21.51
C LEU A 85 12.05 42.09 20.96
N TYR A 86 12.39 43.27 20.44
CA TYR A 86 13.72 43.59 19.93
C TYR A 86 14.79 43.66 21.02
N GLU A 87 14.47 44.18 22.21
CA GLU A 87 15.39 44.16 23.35
C GLU A 87 15.65 42.72 23.82
N PHE A 88 14.61 41.90 23.93
CA PHE A 88 14.76 40.47 24.24
C PHE A 88 15.61 39.75 23.18
N LEU A 89 15.38 40.01 21.89
CA LEU A 89 16.17 39.42 20.81
C LEU A 89 17.68 39.72 20.92
N LYS A 90 18.05 40.91 21.42
CA LYS A 90 19.46 41.30 21.58
C LYS A 90 20.14 40.65 22.78
N PHE A 91 19.44 40.55 23.90
CA PHE A 91 20.02 40.23 25.20
C PHE A 91 19.60 38.87 25.77
N ASP A 92 18.41 38.36 25.45
CA ASP A 92 17.89 37.06 25.91
C ASP A 92 16.94 36.40 24.89
N VAL A 93 17.51 35.52 24.08
CA VAL A 93 16.81 34.79 23.02
C VAL A 93 15.82 33.74 23.57
N ASN A 94 16.05 33.23 24.78
CA ASN A 94 15.13 32.25 25.39
C ASN A 94 13.88 32.95 25.93
N GLY A 95 14.06 34.10 26.59
CA GLY A 95 12.96 34.96 27.02
C GLY A 95 12.10 35.43 25.83
N PHE A 96 12.74 35.77 24.71
CA PHE A 96 12.05 36.12 23.46
C PHE A 96 11.08 35.03 22.97
N LEU A 97 11.53 33.78 22.94
CA LEU A 97 10.71 32.65 22.49
C LEU A 97 9.52 32.39 23.42
N ASN A 98 9.71 32.52 24.73
CA ASN A 98 8.63 32.38 25.70
C ASN A 98 7.57 33.47 25.51
N LEU A 99 7.99 34.73 25.28
CA LEU A 99 7.07 35.83 25.01
C LEU A 99 6.27 35.60 23.72
N ILE A 100 6.87 35.06 22.66
CA ILE A 100 6.14 34.73 21.42
C ILE A 100 5.11 33.61 21.64
N LYS A 101 5.36 32.68 22.56
CA LYS A 101 4.40 31.62 22.91
C LYS A 101 3.25 32.14 23.77
N GLU A 102 3.52 33.09 24.66
CA GLU A 102 2.53 33.65 25.59
C GLU A 102 1.69 34.77 24.96
N TRP A 103 2.28 35.59 24.09
CA TRP A 103 1.61 36.77 23.54
C TRP A 103 0.73 36.43 22.33
N PRO A 104 -0.53 36.92 22.30
CA PRO A 104 -1.37 36.83 21.10
C PRO A 104 -0.72 37.51 19.89
N SER A 105 -0.80 36.87 18.72
CA SER A 105 -0.23 37.36 17.47
C SER A 105 -0.84 38.68 16.94
N GLN A 106 -1.91 39.16 17.57
CA GLN A 106 -2.57 40.42 17.22
C GLN A 106 -1.92 41.66 17.85
N LEU A 107 -0.95 41.47 18.77
CA LEU A 107 -0.35 42.57 19.54
C LEU A 107 0.81 43.28 18.82
N TYR A 108 1.40 42.67 17.80
CA TYR A 108 2.59 43.19 17.12
C TYR A 108 2.52 42.93 15.62
N ASP A 109 3.26 43.71 14.81
CA ASP A 109 3.43 43.36 13.40
C ASP A 109 4.44 42.22 13.26
N GLY A 110 3.96 41.03 12.92
CA GLY A 110 4.80 39.87 12.73
C GLY A 110 5.88 40.08 11.66
N LEU A 111 5.67 40.91 10.63
CA LEU A 111 6.66 41.12 9.56
C LEU A 111 7.86 41.91 10.07
N ALA A 112 7.61 42.94 10.90
CA ALA A 112 8.66 43.70 11.56
C ALA A 112 9.51 42.81 12.47
N VAL A 113 8.88 41.93 13.24
CA VAL A 113 9.56 40.99 14.13
C VAL A 113 10.35 39.93 13.34
N ILE A 114 9.80 39.40 12.24
CA ILE A 114 10.50 38.45 11.35
C ILE A 114 11.75 39.09 10.74
N ASN A 115 11.66 40.33 10.26
CA ASN A 115 12.82 41.06 9.71
C ASN A 115 13.88 41.28 10.78
N ALA A 116 13.48 41.67 11.98
CA ALA A 116 14.39 41.85 13.10
C ALA A 116 15.14 40.55 13.47
N ILE A 117 14.47 39.39 13.44
CA ILE A 117 15.12 38.09 13.69
C ILE A 117 16.11 37.75 12.57
N HIS A 118 15.78 38.02 11.30
CA HIS A 118 16.71 37.81 10.19
C HIS A 118 17.96 38.68 10.31
N ASP A 119 17.80 39.96 10.66
CA ASP A 119 18.91 40.91 10.81
C ASP A 119 19.84 40.57 11.99
N HIS A 120 19.28 40.00 13.06
CA HIS A 120 20.01 39.63 14.27
C HIS A 120 20.26 38.12 14.42
N PHE A 121 20.20 37.36 13.32
CA PHE A 121 20.36 35.91 13.36
C PHE A 121 21.74 35.48 13.88
N ARG A 122 21.79 34.88 15.07
CA ARG A 122 23.02 34.38 15.69
C ARG A 122 23.06 32.85 15.65
N LYS A 123 24.12 32.28 15.07
CA LYS A 123 24.32 30.82 14.96
C LYS A 123 24.28 30.08 16.30
N GLN A 124 24.65 30.74 17.41
CA GLN A 124 24.67 30.16 18.75
C GLN A 124 23.27 29.85 19.31
N HIS A 125 22.22 30.57 18.85
CA HIS A 125 20.83 30.35 19.25
C HIS A 125 19.94 30.04 18.05
N ALA A 126 20.52 29.39 17.03
CA ALA A 126 19.83 29.11 15.77
C ALA A 126 18.53 28.32 15.98
N ASN A 127 18.50 27.37 16.92
CA ASN A 127 17.32 26.56 17.19
C ASN A 127 16.17 27.39 17.76
N GLN A 128 16.43 28.22 18.76
CA GLN A 128 15.41 29.08 19.37
C GLN A 128 14.90 30.14 18.39
N MET A 129 15.81 30.72 17.58
CA MET A 129 15.44 31.70 16.56
C MET A 129 14.60 31.08 15.44
N LEU A 130 14.99 29.90 14.95
CA LEU A 130 14.21 29.18 13.93
C LEU A 130 12.84 28.75 14.47
N GLU A 131 12.73 28.36 15.74
CA GLU A 131 11.45 27.99 16.35
C GLU A 131 10.53 29.22 16.47
N SER A 132 11.08 30.34 16.92
CA SER A 132 10.34 31.62 16.97
C SER A 132 9.88 32.07 15.57
N LEU A 133 10.74 31.95 14.55
CA LEU A 133 10.37 32.24 13.15
C LEU A 133 9.26 31.32 12.67
N ALA A 134 9.35 30.02 12.95
CA ALA A 134 8.35 29.05 12.51
C ALA A 134 6.97 29.31 13.16
N LEU A 135 6.94 29.71 14.42
CA LEU A 135 5.71 30.15 15.11
C LEU A 135 5.14 31.42 14.48
N LEU A 136 5.98 32.44 14.26
CA LEU A 136 5.56 33.70 13.64
C LEU A 136 4.99 33.50 12.24
N TYR A 137 5.64 32.69 11.41
CA TYR A 137 5.12 32.33 10.08
C TYR A 137 3.80 31.56 10.16
N SER A 138 3.65 30.66 11.15
CA SER A 138 2.39 29.94 11.37
C SER A 138 1.26 30.88 11.77
N TYR A 139 1.53 31.91 12.57
CA TYR A 139 0.55 32.93 12.95
C TYR A 139 0.17 33.88 11.82
N GLN A 140 1.09 34.16 10.90
CA GLN A 140 0.80 34.98 9.70
C GLN A 140 0.06 34.21 8.60
N GLY A 141 0.00 32.88 8.70
CA GLY A 141 -0.59 32.03 7.68
C GLY A 141 0.36 31.70 6.50
N ASP A 142 1.63 32.10 6.56
CA ASP A 142 2.66 31.65 5.61
C ASP A 142 3.25 30.30 6.08
N TYR A 143 2.50 29.24 5.82
CA TYR A 143 2.89 27.90 6.22
C TYR A 143 4.06 27.33 5.39
N GLU A 144 4.37 27.89 4.22
CA GLU A 144 5.48 27.40 3.39
C GLU A 144 6.82 27.74 4.05
N SER A 145 6.97 29.00 4.48
CA SER A 145 8.14 29.49 5.19
C SER A 145 8.27 28.82 6.56
N ALA A 146 7.15 28.66 7.28
CA ALA A 146 7.11 27.92 8.55
C ALA A 146 7.67 26.50 8.40
N LEU A 147 7.22 25.77 7.37
CA LEU A 147 7.66 24.40 7.10
C LEU A 147 9.16 24.33 6.78
N ARG A 148 9.70 25.28 6.02
CA ARG A 148 11.15 25.35 5.75
C ARG A 148 11.96 25.56 7.03
N MET A 149 11.47 26.38 7.96
CA MET A 149 12.15 26.61 9.24
C MET A 149 12.05 25.40 10.15
N TYR A 150 10.88 24.76 10.26
CA TYR A 150 10.73 23.54 11.04
C TYR A 150 11.53 22.34 10.48
N LEU A 151 11.71 22.26 9.16
CA LEU A 151 12.60 21.26 8.54
C LEU A 151 14.06 21.47 8.95
N LYS A 152 14.53 22.73 9.03
CA LYS A 152 15.88 23.05 9.53
C LYS A 152 16.04 22.68 11.00
N LEU A 153 14.97 22.78 11.79
CA LEU A 153 14.92 22.36 13.19
C LEU A 153 14.84 20.85 13.39
N GLN A 154 14.57 20.09 12.33
CA GLN A 154 14.27 18.66 12.41
C GLN A 154 13.10 18.32 13.37
N ASN A 155 12.09 19.20 13.44
CA ASN A 155 10.91 18.94 14.27
C ASN A 155 9.92 18.00 13.56
N LYS A 156 9.50 16.93 14.25
CA LYS A 156 8.57 15.93 13.70
C LYS A 156 7.13 16.41 13.58
N ASP A 157 6.77 17.51 14.21
CA ASP A 157 5.41 18.08 14.16
C ASP A 157 5.10 18.72 12.79
N VAL A 158 6.11 18.88 11.93
CA VAL A 158 5.96 19.29 10.52
C VAL A 158 4.94 18.43 9.79
N PHE A 159 4.92 17.13 10.05
CA PHE A 159 4.00 16.21 9.39
C PHE A 159 2.54 16.49 9.75
N ASP A 160 2.26 16.95 10.98
CA ASP A 160 0.92 17.32 11.40
C ASP A 160 0.48 18.67 10.81
N LEU A 161 1.41 19.63 10.69
CA LEU A 161 1.18 20.89 10.00
C LEU A 161 0.86 20.66 8.51
N ILE A 162 1.60 19.77 7.85
CA ILE A 162 1.34 19.38 6.45
C ILE A 162 -0.07 18.80 6.30
N LYS A 163 -0.48 17.88 7.18
CA LYS A 163 -1.79 17.25 7.13
C LYS A 163 -2.92 18.25 7.34
N ARG A 164 -2.76 19.19 8.27
CA ARG A 164 -3.78 20.21 8.60
C ARG A 164 -3.94 21.26 7.50
N HIS A 165 -2.82 21.75 6.94
CA HIS A 165 -2.83 22.88 5.99
C HIS A 165 -2.71 22.47 4.52
N LYS A 166 -2.64 21.16 4.21
CA LYS A 166 -2.68 20.63 2.84
C LYS A 166 -1.60 21.21 1.89
N LEU A 167 -0.36 21.33 2.37
CA LEU A 167 0.75 21.99 1.68
C LEU A 167 1.44 21.11 0.60
N TYR A 168 0.68 20.44 -0.26
CA TYR A 168 1.20 19.40 -1.16
C TYR A 168 2.12 19.94 -2.29
N GLU A 169 1.87 21.16 -2.77
CA GLU A 169 2.69 21.82 -3.80
C GLU A 169 4.14 22.04 -3.33
N VAL A 170 4.30 22.46 -2.07
CA VAL A 170 5.61 22.76 -1.46
C VAL A 170 6.35 21.49 -1.09
N ILE A 171 5.64 20.43 -0.72
CA ILE A 171 6.22 19.11 -0.42
C ILE A 171 7.02 18.60 -1.60
N SER A 172 6.56 18.79 -2.84
CA SER A 172 7.27 18.35 -4.05
C SER A 172 8.73 18.85 -4.04
N LYS A 173 8.99 20.10 -3.65
CA LYS A 173 10.36 20.64 -3.62
C LYS A 173 11.16 20.22 -2.38
N LEU A 174 10.51 19.64 -1.38
CA LEU A 174 11.07 19.35 -0.05
C LEU A 174 11.01 17.85 0.32
N ILE A 175 10.78 16.97 -0.66
CA ILE A 175 10.67 15.52 -0.45
C ILE A 175 11.94 14.96 0.22
N ILE A 176 13.13 15.32 -0.27
CA ILE A 176 14.40 14.78 0.24
C ILE A 176 14.61 15.14 1.73
N PRO A 177 14.52 16.42 2.15
CA PRO A 177 14.57 16.77 3.57
C PRO A 177 13.52 16.07 4.44
N LEU A 178 12.30 15.87 3.92
CA LEU A 178 11.24 15.18 4.65
C LEU A 178 11.55 13.70 4.87
N ILE A 179 12.09 13.00 3.86
CA ILE A 179 12.52 11.61 3.98
C ILE A 179 13.69 11.47 4.96
N GLN A 180 14.63 12.42 4.95
CA GLN A 180 15.75 12.45 5.90
C GLN A 180 15.28 12.66 7.35
N LEU A 181 14.19 13.40 7.54
CA LEU A 181 13.62 13.67 8.86
C LEU A 181 12.92 12.45 9.46
N ASP A 182 11.93 11.89 8.74
CA ASP A 182 11.20 10.71 9.16
C ASP A 182 10.63 9.97 7.95
N ARG A 183 11.25 8.83 7.65
CA ARG A 183 10.92 8.00 6.49
C ARG A 183 9.47 7.51 6.51
N GLU A 184 8.99 7.03 7.66
CA GLU A 184 7.68 6.38 7.75
C GLU A 184 6.56 7.40 7.63
N ARG A 185 6.69 8.54 8.33
CA ARG A 185 5.72 9.63 8.26
C ARG A 185 5.74 10.33 6.90
N ALA A 186 6.92 10.50 6.29
CA ALA A 186 7.03 11.06 4.95
C ALA A 186 6.35 10.16 3.92
N PHE A 187 6.60 8.84 3.94
CA PHE A 187 5.94 7.92 3.02
C PHE A 187 4.44 7.83 3.25
N ALA A 188 3.95 7.86 4.50
CA ALA A 188 2.52 7.90 4.76
C ALA A 188 1.80 9.10 4.09
N ILE A 189 2.49 10.24 3.92
CA ILE A 189 1.94 11.41 3.22
C ILE A 189 2.14 11.31 1.71
N LEU A 190 3.30 10.81 1.26
CA LEU A 190 3.64 10.70 -0.17
C LEU A 190 2.85 9.61 -0.90
N LEU A 191 2.38 8.59 -0.18
CA LEU A 191 1.61 7.46 -0.74
C LEU A 191 0.12 7.78 -0.92
N ASP A 192 -0.33 8.97 -0.52
CA ASP A 192 -1.72 9.40 -0.66
C ASP A 192 -2.00 9.83 -2.11
N LYS A 193 -2.55 8.88 -2.91
CA LYS A 193 -2.77 9.02 -4.36
C LYS A 193 -3.64 10.21 -4.74
N ASP A 194 -4.57 10.60 -3.88
CA ASP A 194 -5.51 11.70 -4.15
C ASP A 194 -4.83 13.07 -4.07
N LYS A 195 -3.62 13.14 -3.51
CA LYS A 195 -2.98 14.40 -3.13
C LYS A 195 -1.65 14.64 -3.82
N ILE A 196 -0.88 13.59 -4.11
CA ILE A 196 0.41 13.71 -4.79
C ILE A 196 0.50 12.67 -5.91
N LYS A 197 0.76 13.14 -7.14
CA LYS A 197 1.00 12.25 -8.27
C LYS A 197 2.34 11.52 -8.10
N SER A 198 2.29 10.19 -8.19
CA SER A 198 3.47 9.33 -8.05
C SER A 198 4.55 9.61 -9.10
N GLU A 199 4.19 10.12 -10.29
CA GLU A 199 5.18 10.51 -11.31
C GLU A 199 6.12 11.62 -10.82
N LEU A 200 5.58 12.66 -10.18
CA LEU A 200 6.37 13.81 -9.73
C LEU A 200 7.37 13.41 -8.65
N VAL A 201 6.95 12.54 -7.72
CA VAL A 201 7.81 12.01 -6.66
C VAL A 201 8.94 11.17 -7.25
N VAL A 202 8.63 10.32 -8.24
CA VAL A 202 9.65 9.49 -8.90
C VAL A 202 10.67 10.37 -9.63
N HIS A 203 10.26 11.37 -10.40
CA HIS A 203 11.18 12.27 -11.10
C HIS A 203 12.13 13.02 -10.16
N GLN A 204 11.64 13.45 -9.00
CA GLN A 204 12.48 14.15 -8.02
C GLN A 204 13.43 13.21 -7.28
N LEU A 205 13.05 11.94 -7.13
CA LEU A 205 13.85 10.90 -6.49
C LEU A 205 14.80 10.17 -7.46
N GLU A 206 14.74 10.42 -8.77
CA GLU A 206 15.61 9.79 -9.78
C GLU A 206 17.11 10.00 -9.50
N HIS A 207 17.47 11.15 -8.91
CA HIS A 207 18.85 11.44 -8.53
C HIS A 207 19.33 10.62 -7.31
N ASN A 208 18.42 10.20 -6.43
CA ASN A 208 18.72 9.46 -5.21
C ASN A 208 18.10 8.04 -5.26
N LYS A 209 18.84 7.11 -5.86
CA LYS A 209 18.40 5.73 -6.13
C LYS A 209 17.99 4.95 -4.86
N GLU A 210 18.60 5.24 -3.72
CA GLU A 210 18.24 4.62 -2.42
C GLU A 210 16.85 5.05 -1.94
N TYR A 211 16.54 6.35 -2.00
CA TYR A 211 15.25 6.89 -1.59
C TYR A 211 14.15 6.47 -2.58
N LEU A 212 14.48 6.40 -3.87
CA LEU A 212 13.59 5.87 -4.88
C LEU A 212 13.22 4.41 -4.61
N TYR A 213 14.20 3.58 -4.24
CA TYR A 213 13.96 2.19 -3.85
C TYR A 213 12.98 2.08 -2.67
N TRP A 214 13.22 2.81 -1.56
CA TRP A 214 12.35 2.73 -0.39
C TRP A 214 10.93 3.25 -0.66
N TYR A 215 10.81 4.30 -1.47
CA TYR A 215 9.52 4.82 -1.88
C TYR A 215 8.76 3.79 -2.72
N LEU A 216 9.41 3.20 -3.73
CA LEU A 216 8.77 2.21 -4.61
C LEU A 216 8.43 0.89 -3.89
N ASP A 217 9.26 0.41 -2.94
CA ASP A 217 8.92 -0.75 -2.09
C ASP A 217 7.68 -0.48 -1.23
N SER A 218 7.57 0.73 -0.68
CA SER A 218 6.41 1.15 0.12
C SER A 218 5.16 1.32 -0.75
N LEU A 219 5.33 1.89 -1.94
CA LEU A 219 4.27 2.08 -2.93
C LEU A 219 3.74 0.75 -3.47
N LEU A 220 4.59 -0.26 -3.65
CA LEU A 220 4.19 -1.61 -4.03
C LEU A 220 3.28 -2.29 -3.00
N LYS A 221 3.42 -1.97 -1.70
CA LYS A 221 2.58 -2.53 -0.63
C LYS A 221 1.18 -1.93 -0.63
N VAL A 222 1.07 -0.66 -1.03
CA VAL A 222 -0.19 0.08 -1.06
C VAL A 222 -0.91 -0.09 -2.41
N ASP A 223 -0.15 -0.19 -3.49
CA ASP A 223 -0.70 -0.36 -4.84
C ASP A 223 0.05 -1.46 -5.59
N SER A 224 -0.71 -2.49 -5.97
CA SER A 224 -0.21 -3.66 -6.69
C SER A 224 -0.04 -3.42 -8.20
N LYS A 225 -0.66 -2.37 -8.77
CA LYS A 225 -0.68 -2.11 -10.22
C LYS A 225 0.01 -0.79 -10.59
N ASN A 226 1.27 -0.69 -10.20
CA ASN A 226 2.07 0.51 -10.43
C ASN A 226 2.87 0.44 -11.73
N ILE A 227 2.88 1.53 -12.50
CA ILE A 227 3.60 1.69 -13.78
C ILE A 227 5.14 1.61 -13.58
N PHE A 228 5.63 1.85 -12.36
CA PHE A 228 7.07 1.90 -12.05
C PHE A 228 7.71 0.54 -11.72
N GLN A 229 7.01 -0.58 -11.95
CA GLN A 229 7.52 -1.93 -11.69
C GLN A 229 8.81 -2.22 -12.46
N ASN A 230 8.98 -1.73 -13.69
CA ASN A 230 10.23 -1.89 -14.46
C ASN A 230 11.43 -1.22 -13.78
N LYS A 231 11.26 0.04 -13.34
CA LYS A 231 12.32 0.75 -12.62
C LYS A 231 12.64 0.04 -11.30
N LEU A 232 11.64 -0.52 -10.64
CA LEU A 232 11.81 -1.26 -9.39
C LEU A 232 12.64 -2.54 -9.56
N VAL A 233 12.51 -3.29 -10.68
CA VAL A 233 13.38 -4.44 -10.97
C VAL A 233 14.86 -4.03 -10.96
N SER A 234 15.19 -2.93 -11.64
CA SER A 234 16.58 -2.42 -11.70
C SER A 234 17.13 -1.98 -10.34
N LEU A 235 16.24 -1.55 -9.43
CA LEU A 235 16.59 -1.12 -8.08
C LEU A 235 16.69 -2.32 -7.12
N TYR A 236 15.80 -3.31 -7.21
CA TYR A 236 15.91 -4.55 -6.45
C TYR A 236 17.20 -5.30 -6.77
N ALA A 237 17.57 -5.34 -8.05
CA ALA A 237 18.85 -5.92 -8.50
C ALA A 237 20.07 -5.31 -7.78
N LYS A 238 20.02 -4.02 -7.42
CA LYS A 238 21.12 -3.30 -6.77
C LYS A 238 21.08 -3.30 -5.25
N TYR A 239 19.88 -3.20 -4.67
CA TYR A 239 19.71 -2.95 -3.23
C TYR A 239 19.19 -4.15 -2.44
N ASP A 240 18.38 -5.03 -3.03
CA ASP A 240 17.77 -6.16 -2.29
C ASP A 240 17.38 -7.33 -3.21
N ARG A 241 18.36 -8.21 -3.47
CA ARG A 241 18.19 -9.41 -4.30
C ARG A 241 17.12 -10.37 -3.77
N LYS A 242 17.03 -10.56 -2.45
CA LYS A 242 16.16 -11.59 -1.85
C LYS A 242 14.68 -11.33 -2.11
N LYS A 243 14.30 -10.06 -2.30
CA LYS A 243 12.93 -9.66 -2.61
C LYS A 243 12.60 -9.70 -4.10
N LEU A 244 13.60 -9.84 -4.97
CA LEU A 244 13.41 -9.84 -6.42
C LEU A 244 12.56 -11.04 -6.87
N LEU A 245 12.91 -12.26 -6.47
CA LEU A 245 12.18 -13.46 -6.89
C LEU A 245 10.71 -13.49 -6.40
N PRO A 246 10.39 -13.19 -5.13
CA PRO A 246 9.00 -13.05 -4.69
C PRO A 246 8.25 -11.94 -5.41
N PHE A 247 8.92 -10.85 -5.76
CA PHE A 247 8.34 -9.76 -6.53
C PHE A 247 7.96 -10.23 -7.95
N LEU A 248 8.90 -10.84 -8.67
CA LEU A 248 8.68 -11.36 -10.02
C LEU A 248 7.56 -12.41 -10.08
N ARG A 249 7.40 -13.24 -9.02
CA ARG A 249 6.29 -14.20 -8.90
C ARG A 249 4.92 -13.53 -8.70
N ARG A 250 4.89 -12.36 -8.07
CA ARG A 250 3.65 -11.67 -7.70
C ARG A 250 3.17 -10.68 -8.76
N SER A 251 4.08 -9.96 -9.40
CA SER A 251 3.76 -8.94 -10.41
C SER A 251 3.78 -9.52 -11.83
N LYS A 252 2.89 -9.04 -12.71
CA LYS A 252 2.90 -9.39 -14.15
C LYS A 252 3.08 -8.17 -15.08
N GLU A 253 3.24 -6.96 -14.53
CA GLU A 253 3.25 -5.71 -15.33
C GLU A 253 4.67 -5.22 -15.66
N TYR A 254 5.68 -6.09 -15.60
CA TYR A 254 7.06 -5.75 -15.94
C TYR A 254 7.50 -6.29 -17.31
N VAL A 255 8.46 -5.61 -17.93
CA VAL A 255 9.07 -6.03 -19.20
C VAL A 255 10.10 -7.12 -18.91
N ILE A 256 9.74 -8.37 -19.23
CA ILE A 256 10.55 -9.57 -18.96
C ILE A 256 11.94 -9.48 -19.61
N GLN A 257 12.04 -8.95 -20.83
CA GLN A 257 13.31 -8.85 -21.57
C GLN A 257 14.32 -7.91 -20.89
N GLU A 258 13.88 -6.74 -20.40
CA GLU A 258 14.76 -5.80 -19.69
C GLU A 258 15.23 -6.40 -18.37
N ALA A 259 14.34 -7.08 -17.64
CA ALA A 259 14.67 -7.79 -16.42
C ALA A 259 15.71 -8.89 -16.67
N LEU A 260 15.58 -9.64 -17.77
CA LEU A 260 16.53 -10.67 -18.16
C LEU A 260 17.92 -10.11 -18.47
N VAL A 261 18.01 -8.97 -19.17
CA VAL A 261 19.32 -8.34 -19.46
C VAL A 261 20.03 -7.96 -18.17
N ILE A 262 19.31 -7.38 -17.21
CA ILE A 262 19.87 -7.01 -15.90
C ILE A 262 20.32 -8.27 -15.15
N CYS A 263 19.49 -9.32 -15.12
CA CYS A 263 19.82 -10.55 -14.42
C CYS A 263 21.00 -11.31 -15.08
N LYS A 264 21.12 -11.26 -16.42
CA LYS A 264 22.25 -11.82 -17.17
C LYS A 264 23.56 -11.09 -16.88
N GLN A 265 23.52 -9.76 -16.75
CA GLN A 265 24.70 -8.95 -16.43
C GLN A 265 25.24 -9.23 -15.01
N GLU A 266 24.35 -9.40 -14.04
CA GLU A 266 24.70 -9.59 -12.63
C GLU A 266 24.84 -11.07 -12.22
N GLY A 267 24.48 -12.02 -13.10
CA GLY A 267 24.58 -13.46 -12.84
C GLY A 267 23.53 -14.02 -11.87
N PHE A 268 22.29 -13.52 -11.93
CA PHE A 268 21.20 -13.94 -11.03
C PHE A 268 20.48 -15.20 -11.55
N TYR A 269 21.07 -16.38 -11.34
CA TYR A 269 20.57 -17.64 -11.91
C TYR A 269 19.13 -18.01 -11.51
N PRO A 270 18.70 -17.99 -10.23
CA PRO A 270 17.32 -18.37 -9.86
C PRO A 270 16.25 -17.46 -10.49
N GLU A 271 16.53 -16.15 -10.51
CA GLU A 271 15.64 -15.15 -11.11
C GLU A 271 15.61 -15.26 -12.64
N MET A 272 16.75 -15.56 -13.27
CA MET A 272 16.82 -15.84 -14.71
C MET A 272 15.98 -17.05 -15.10
N VAL A 273 16.08 -18.15 -14.34
CA VAL A 273 15.31 -19.37 -14.61
C VAL A 273 13.81 -19.08 -14.57
N TYR A 274 13.35 -18.34 -13.56
CA TYR A 274 11.95 -17.94 -13.46
C TYR A 274 11.50 -17.07 -14.64
N LEU A 275 12.30 -16.06 -15.01
CA LEU A 275 11.98 -15.15 -16.11
C LEU A 275 11.96 -15.87 -17.47
N LEU A 276 12.91 -16.78 -17.71
CA LEU A 276 12.97 -17.58 -18.93
C LEU A 276 11.82 -18.60 -19.00
N GLY A 277 11.45 -19.21 -17.88
CA GLY A 277 10.26 -20.06 -17.81
C GLY A 277 8.96 -19.31 -18.14
N CYS A 278 8.85 -18.04 -17.75
CA CYS A 278 7.70 -17.21 -18.12
C CYS A 278 7.62 -16.89 -19.62
N MET A 279 8.74 -16.96 -20.36
CA MET A 279 8.75 -16.70 -21.81
C MET A 279 8.31 -17.93 -22.62
N GLY A 280 8.56 -19.13 -22.10
CA GLY A 280 8.27 -20.41 -22.78
C GLY A 280 9.15 -20.65 -24.00
N GLY A 281 9.06 -21.85 -24.59
CA GLY A 281 9.74 -22.21 -25.83
C GLY A 281 11.26 -22.34 -25.71
N VAL A 282 12.01 -21.71 -26.62
CA VAL A 282 13.48 -21.86 -26.74
C VAL A 282 14.21 -21.27 -25.52
N GLU A 283 13.64 -20.25 -24.91
CA GLU A 283 14.15 -19.59 -23.72
C GLU A 283 14.04 -20.49 -22.48
N ALA A 284 13.01 -21.33 -22.38
CA ALA A 284 12.90 -22.33 -21.31
C ALA A 284 13.97 -23.42 -21.44
N ALA A 285 14.35 -23.77 -22.67
CA ALA A 285 15.48 -24.64 -22.96
C ALA A 285 16.83 -24.01 -22.55
N GLU A 286 17.01 -22.70 -22.75
CA GLU A 286 18.16 -21.97 -22.19
C GLU A 286 18.13 -21.98 -20.65
N ALA A 287 16.96 -21.81 -20.03
CA ALA A 287 16.78 -21.86 -18.59
C ALA A 287 17.23 -23.21 -18.03
N LEU A 288 16.81 -24.30 -18.68
CA LEU A 288 17.20 -25.65 -18.31
C LEU A 288 18.71 -25.87 -18.39
N ASN A 289 19.35 -25.39 -19.47
CA ASN A 289 20.82 -25.45 -19.59
C ASN A 289 21.51 -24.64 -18.49
N ILE A 290 20.94 -23.50 -18.08
CA ILE A 290 21.47 -22.70 -16.97
C ILE A 290 21.37 -23.47 -15.65
N ILE A 291 20.25 -24.14 -15.38
CA ILE A 291 20.09 -24.95 -14.16
C ILE A 291 21.11 -26.09 -14.15
N VAL A 292 21.17 -26.86 -15.25
CA VAL A 292 22.03 -28.05 -15.36
C VAL A 292 23.52 -27.68 -15.32
N HIS A 293 23.96 -26.67 -16.08
CA HIS A 293 25.38 -26.35 -16.18
C HIS A 293 25.88 -25.31 -15.16
N SER A 294 25.04 -24.36 -14.74
CA SER A 294 25.47 -23.25 -13.87
C SER A 294 25.10 -23.46 -12.41
N MET A 295 23.94 -24.06 -12.11
CA MET A 295 23.52 -24.34 -10.73
C MET A 295 23.85 -25.76 -10.28
N ASN A 296 23.97 -26.71 -11.22
CA ASN A 296 24.15 -28.14 -10.95
C ASN A 296 23.09 -28.69 -9.97
N ASP A 297 21.90 -28.09 -9.98
CA ASP A 297 20.77 -28.45 -9.12
C ASP A 297 19.77 -29.27 -9.94
N ILE A 298 19.88 -30.58 -9.81
CA ILE A 298 19.12 -31.56 -10.61
C ILE A 298 17.65 -31.61 -10.16
N GLU A 299 17.40 -31.41 -8.87
CA GLU A 299 16.03 -31.43 -8.30
C GLU A 299 15.23 -30.24 -8.83
N LEU A 300 15.85 -29.04 -8.82
CA LEU A 300 15.23 -27.84 -9.37
C LEU A 300 15.01 -27.94 -10.89
N ALA A 301 15.89 -28.63 -11.62
CA ALA A 301 15.69 -28.91 -13.04
C ALA A 301 14.45 -29.80 -13.29
N ILE A 302 14.26 -30.81 -12.46
CA ILE A 302 13.10 -31.71 -12.52
C ILE A 302 11.82 -30.95 -12.16
N GLU A 303 11.83 -30.15 -11.09
CA GLU A 303 10.69 -29.30 -10.71
C GLU A 303 10.33 -28.31 -11.82
N PHE A 304 11.32 -27.69 -12.46
CA PHE A 304 11.10 -26.78 -13.57
C PHE A 304 10.43 -27.49 -14.77
N CYS A 305 10.91 -28.68 -15.14
CA CYS A 305 10.28 -29.48 -16.20
C CYS A 305 8.85 -29.90 -15.84
N LYS A 306 8.56 -30.22 -14.57
CA LYS A 306 7.21 -30.52 -14.08
C LYS A 306 6.27 -29.31 -14.11
N GLU A 307 6.78 -28.11 -13.78
CA GLU A 307 6.00 -26.87 -13.81
C GLU A 307 5.66 -26.43 -15.24
N GLN A 308 6.55 -26.67 -16.21
CA GLN A 308 6.36 -26.28 -17.61
C GLN A 308 5.59 -27.31 -18.45
N ASP A 309 5.55 -28.57 -18.02
CA ASP A 309 4.86 -29.69 -18.70
C ASP A 309 5.18 -29.82 -20.20
N ASP A 310 6.44 -29.55 -20.58
CA ASP A 310 6.91 -29.57 -21.97
C ASP A 310 7.80 -30.78 -22.25
N ILE A 311 7.34 -31.62 -23.19
CA ILE A 311 8.02 -32.85 -23.64
C ILE A 311 9.40 -32.54 -24.26
N ASP A 312 9.56 -31.39 -24.92
CA ASP A 312 10.82 -31.01 -25.55
C ASP A 312 11.88 -30.63 -24.51
N LEU A 313 11.47 -29.97 -23.41
CA LEU A 313 12.34 -29.71 -22.26
C LEU A 313 12.78 -31.00 -21.58
N TRP A 314 11.84 -31.95 -21.40
CA TRP A 314 12.19 -33.28 -20.90
C TRP A 314 13.17 -33.99 -21.81
N ASN A 315 12.96 -33.95 -23.13
CA ASN A 315 13.88 -34.54 -24.10
C ASN A 315 15.27 -33.91 -24.04
N GLN A 316 15.37 -32.61 -23.82
CA GLN A 316 16.63 -31.91 -23.64
C GLN A 316 17.30 -32.30 -22.32
N LEU A 317 16.57 -32.36 -21.21
CA LEU A 317 17.08 -32.84 -19.93
C LEU A 317 17.61 -34.26 -20.04
N ILE A 318 16.89 -35.14 -20.76
CA ILE A 318 17.33 -36.52 -21.00
C ILE A 318 18.62 -36.53 -21.83
N ASN A 319 18.72 -35.69 -22.87
CA ASN A 319 19.94 -35.60 -23.69
C ASN A 319 21.15 -35.09 -22.90
N GLU A 320 20.96 -34.15 -21.98
CA GLU A 320 22.03 -33.68 -21.09
C GLU A 320 22.36 -34.72 -20.00
N SER A 321 21.35 -35.40 -19.46
CA SER A 321 21.56 -36.50 -18.50
C SER A 321 22.32 -37.68 -19.12
N ALA A 322 22.14 -37.97 -20.40
CA ALA A 322 22.88 -39.02 -21.10
C ALA A 322 24.40 -38.73 -21.18
N LYS A 323 24.80 -37.45 -21.05
CA LYS A 323 26.20 -37.04 -20.95
C LYS A 323 26.74 -37.13 -19.52
N GLN A 324 25.88 -37.01 -18.50
CA GLN A 324 26.24 -37.02 -17.08
C GLN A 324 25.48 -38.13 -16.32
N PRO A 325 26.11 -39.32 -16.10
CA PRO A 325 25.44 -40.50 -15.55
C PRO A 325 24.93 -40.33 -14.11
N GLU A 326 25.43 -39.35 -13.35
CA GLU A 326 24.93 -39.03 -12.00
C GLU A 326 23.50 -38.48 -12.03
N ILE A 327 23.17 -37.71 -13.08
CA ILE A 327 21.86 -37.05 -13.26
C ILE A 327 20.78 -38.07 -13.63
N VAL A 328 21.14 -39.14 -14.36
CA VAL A 328 20.21 -40.14 -14.87
C VAL A 328 19.40 -40.80 -13.76
N SER A 329 20.02 -41.09 -12.61
CA SER A 329 19.33 -41.74 -11.48
C SER A 329 18.22 -40.86 -10.89
N ASN A 330 18.50 -39.58 -10.65
CA ASN A 330 17.54 -38.61 -10.13
C ASN A 330 16.44 -38.30 -11.15
N VAL A 331 16.79 -38.20 -12.42
CA VAL A 331 15.84 -37.96 -13.52
C VAL A 331 14.89 -39.15 -13.68
N LEU A 332 15.37 -40.39 -13.56
CA LEU A 332 14.52 -41.59 -13.58
C LEU A 332 13.52 -41.64 -12.41
N ASP A 333 13.92 -41.19 -11.22
CA ASP A 333 13.01 -41.12 -10.06
C ASP A 333 11.93 -40.02 -10.25
N GLY A 334 12.22 -38.95 -11.01
CA GLY A 334 11.32 -37.81 -11.21
C GLY A 334 10.43 -37.83 -12.46
N ILE A 335 10.72 -38.68 -13.44
CA ILE A 335 10.08 -38.73 -14.78
C ILE A 335 8.74 -39.47 -14.81
N VAL A 336 8.48 -40.30 -13.80
CA VAL A 336 7.55 -41.44 -13.89
C VAL A 336 6.14 -41.08 -14.38
N ASP A 337 5.64 -39.88 -14.08
CA ASP A 337 4.29 -39.45 -14.47
C ASP A 337 4.21 -38.70 -15.83
N TYR A 338 5.34 -38.25 -16.39
CA TYR A 338 5.36 -37.26 -17.49
C TYR A 338 5.95 -37.80 -18.80
N VAL A 339 6.89 -38.74 -18.75
CA VAL A 339 7.57 -39.24 -19.95
C VAL A 339 7.64 -40.76 -19.96
N ASN A 340 7.39 -41.35 -21.12
CA ASN A 340 7.53 -42.77 -21.35
C ASN A 340 8.96 -43.24 -21.00
N PRO A 341 9.12 -44.25 -20.12
CA PRO A 341 10.42 -44.74 -19.68
C PRO A 341 11.30 -45.23 -20.82
N GLU A 342 10.67 -45.71 -21.89
CA GLU A 342 11.35 -46.18 -23.09
C GLU A 342 12.23 -45.09 -23.72
N VAL A 343 11.79 -43.84 -23.70
CA VAL A 343 12.55 -42.71 -24.26
C VAL A 343 13.83 -42.44 -23.46
N VAL A 344 13.78 -42.66 -22.15
CA VAL A 344 14.94 -42.49 -21.27
C VAL A 344 15.90 -43.68 -21.42
N VAL A 345 15.37 -44.90 -21.38
CA VAL A 345 16.14 -46.14 -21.48
C VAL A 345 16.83 -46.27 -22.84
N SER A 346 16.17 -45.90 -23.93
CA SER A 346 16.73 -45.95 -25.29
C SER A 346 17.88 -44.98 -25.52
N ARG A 347 18.02 -43.93 -24.70
CA ARG A 347 19.08 -42.91 -24.83
C ARG A 347 20.31 -43.18 -23.97
N ILE A 348 20.27 -44.18 -23.08
CA ILE A 348 21.42 -44.60 -22.26
C ILE A 348 22.43 -45.33 -23.14
N LYS A 349 23.70 -44.90 -23.13
CA LYS A 349 24.76 -45.56 -23.89
C LYS A 349 25.21 -46.84 -23.21
N ILE A 350 25.34 -47.90 -24.00
CA ILE A 350 25.82 -49.21 -23.55
C ILE A 350 27.26 -49.07 -23.01
N GLY A 351 27.48 -49.39 -21.73
CA GLY A 351 28.78 -49.34 -21.06
C GLY A 351 28.97 -48.20 -20.04
N GLN A 352 27.97 -47.35 -19.81
CA GLN A 352 28.02 -46.34 -18.74
C GLN A 352 27.73 -46.93 -17.35
N THR A 353 28.53 -46.59 -16.35
CA THR A 353 28.26 -46.93 -14.93
C THR A 353 27.38 -45.86 -14.31
N ILE A 354 26.07 -46.11 -14.29
CA ILE A 354 25.08 -45.25 -13.62
C ILE A 354 24.93 -45.71 -12.17
N PRO A 355 25.18 -44.84 -11.17
CA PRO A 355 24.95 -45.16 -9.76
C PRO A 355 23.44 -45.35 -9.50
N ASN A 356 23.10 -46.30 -8.61
CA ASN A 356 21.73 -46.56 -8.13
C ASN A 356 20.65 -46.87 -9.20
N LEU A 357 21.04 -47.13 -10.45
CA LEU A 357 20.11 -47.44 -11.54
C LEU A 357 19.13 -48.58 -11.20
N ARG A 358 19.60 -49.62 -10.52
CA ARG A 358 18.76 -50.77 -10.14
C ARG A 358 17.60 -50.35 -9.24
N GLU A 359 17.85 -49.50 -8.25
CA GLU A 359 16.82 -49.06 -7.30
C GLU A 359 15.81 -48.14 -7.99
N SER A 360 16.28 -47.18 -8.79
CA SER A 360 15.43 -46.29 -9.59
C SER A 360 14.56 -47.05 -10.59
N LEU A 361 15.11 -48.05 -11.29
CA LEU A 361 14.33 -48.89 -12.20
C LEU A 361 13.27 -49.72 -11.48
N ILE A 362 13.59 -50.26 -10.30
CA ILE A 362 12.62 -51.00 -9.49
C ILE A 362 11.49 -50.05 -9.07
N LYS A 363 11.80 -48.87 -8.53
CA LYS A 363 10.78 -47.88 -8.14
C LYS A 363 9.89 -47.48 -9.32
N MET A 364 10.50 -47.20 -10.47
CA MET A 364 9.79 -46.84 -11.70
C MET A 364 8.85 -47.96 -12.15
N LEU A 365 9.34 -49.20 -12.25
CA LEU A 365 8.51 -50.35 -12.63
C LEU A 365 7.36 -50.59 -11.65
N TRP A 366 7.63 -50.45 -10.34
CA TRP A 366 6.58 -50.52 -9.31
C TRP A 366 5.50 -49.45 -9.52
N HIS A 367 5.90 -48.20 -9.76
CA HIS A 367 4.94 -47.12 -9.98
C HIS A 367 4.11 -47.31 -11.25
N TYR A 368 4.72 -47.74 -12.37
CA TYR A 368 3.99 -48.09 -13.60
C TYR A 368 3.04 -49.27 -13.38
N SER A 369 3.44 -50.30 -12.63
CA SER A 369 2.55 -51.42 -12.31
C SER A 369 1.35 -50.98 -11.49
N ILE A 370 1.55 -50.08 -10.52
CA ILE A 370 0.47 -49.51 -9.71
C ILE A 370 -0.44 -48.63 -10.58
N GLN A 371 0.11 -47.82 -11.48
CA GLN A 371 -0.69 -47.02 -12.41
C GLN A 371 -1.56 -47.90 -13.30
N GLU A 372 -1.02 -48.98 -13.86
CA GLU A 372 -1.80 -49.95 -14.66
C GLU A 372 -2.94 -50.59 -13.85
N GLU A 373 -2.65 -51.02 -12.62
CA GLU A 373 -3.67 -51.56 -11.70
C GLU A 373 -4.76 -50.53 -11.37
N ILE A 374 -4.38 -49.27 -11.11
CA ILE A 374 -5.31 -48.18 -10.83
C ILE A 374 -6.18 -47.91 -12.06
N PHE A 375 -5.61 -47.80 -13.26
CA PHE A 375 -6.38 -47.58 -14.48
C PHE A 375 -7.32 -48.74 -14.78
N SER A 376 -6.87 -49.98 -14.60
CA SER A 376 -7.72 -51.17 -14.76
C SER A 376 -8.88 -51.15 -13.76
N THR A 377 -8.61 -50.82 -12.50
CA THR A 377 -9.63 -50.75 -11.45
C THR A 377 -10.62 -49.61 -11.70
N ALA A 378 -10.12 -48.42 -12.07
CA ALA A 378 -10.95 -47.27 -12.41
C ALA A 378 -11.85 -47.57 -13.62
N GLN A 379 -11.31 -48.22 -14.65
CA GLN A 379 -12.08 -48.68 -15.81
C GLN A 379 -13.18 -49.68 -15.40
N GLN A 380 -12.87 -50.64 -14.52
CA GLN A 380 -13.85 -51.60 -14.03
C GLN A 380 -14.96 -50.94 -13.21
N ILE A 381 -14.62 -49.98 -12.34
CA ILE A 381 -15.60 -49.21 -11.56
C ILE A 381 -16.48 -48.40 -12.50
N GLN A 382 -15.89 -47.66 -13.45
CA GLN A 382 -16.63 -46.84 -14.40
C GLN A 382 -17.57 -47.68 -15.27
N LEU A 383 -17.12 -48.85 -15.74
CA LEU A 383 -17.97 -49.77 -16.48
C LEU A 383 -19.12 -50.29 -15.62
N LYS A 384 -18.84 -50.66 -14.37
CA LYS A 384 -19.87 -51.14 -13.44
C LYS A 384 -20.91 -50.05 -13.16
N ASP A 385 -20.47 -48.84 -12.83
CA ASP A 385 -21.36 -47.71 -12.58
C ASP A 385 -22.20 -47.37 -13.81
N TYR A 386 -21.62 -47.43 -15.00
CA TYR A 386 -22.36 -47.27 -16.26
C TYR A 386 -23.44 -48.34 -16.41
N PHE A 387 -23.14 -49.61 -16.17
CA PHE A 387 -24.14 -50.68 -16.27
C PHE A 387 -25.21 -50.60 -15.18
N ASP A 388 -24.83 -50.27 -13.95
CA ASP A 388 -25.76 -50.13 -12.81
C ASP A 388 -26.73 -48.96 -13.07
N THR A 389 -26.22 -47.78 -13.41
CA THR A 389 -27.05 -46.61 -13.76
C THR A 389 -27.92 -46.87 -15.00
N HIS A 390 -27.37 -47.51 -16.04
CA HIS A 390 -28.15 -47.89 -17.21
C HIS A 390 -29.29 -48.86 -16.84
N SER A 391 -29.02 -49.86 -15.99
CA SER A 391 -30.01 -50.82 -15.53
C SER A 391 -31.14 -50.16 -14.72
N GLU A 392 -30.81 -49.18 -13.86
CA GLU A 392 -31.78 -48.40 -13.11
C GLU A 392 -32.67 -47.57 -14.05
N VAL A 393 -32.08 -46.90 -15.04
CA VAL A 393 -32.83 -46.14 -16.05
C VAL A 393 -33.76 -47.05 -16.84
N VAL A 394 -33.29 -48.23 -17.27
CA VAL A 394 -34.12 -49.21 -17.99
C VAL A 394 -35.25 -49.73 -17.08
N ALA A 395 -34.97 -50.02 -15.81
CA ALA A 395 -35.98 -50.45 -14.85
C ALA A 395 -37.05 -49.38 -14.61
N LEU A 396 -36.66 -48.10 -14.48
CA LEU A 396 -37.57 -46.97 -14.36
C LEU A 396 -38.41 -46.78 -15.64
N GLN A 397 -37.80 -46.91 -16.82
CA GLN A 397 -38.51 -46.78 -18.10
C GLN A 397 -39.48 -47.94 -18.37
N ARG A 398 -39.19 -49.15 -17.86
CA ARG A 398 -40.07 -50.33 -17.98
C ARG A 398 -41.10 -50.44 -16.86
N ARG A 399 -41.00 -49.64 -15.80
CA ARG A 399 -41.94 -49.66 -14.69
C ARG A 399 -43.31 -49.21 -15.17
N GLY A 400 -44.34 -50.00 -14.85
CA GLY A 400 -45.73 -49.58 -15.08
C GLY A 400 -46.08 -48.36 -14.23
N GLN A 401 -46.58 -47.30 -14.88
CA GLN A 401 -47.08 -46.11 -14.20
C GLN A 401 -48.57 -46.28 -13.90
N GLN A 402 -48.97 -46.07 -12.64
CA GLN A 402 -50.38 -46.10 -12.26
C GLN A 402 -51.08 -44.82 -12.76
N VAL A 403 -52.12 -44.99 -13.58
CA VAL A 403 -53.01 -43.91 -14.01
C VAL A 403 -54.30 -43.98 -13.20
N SER A 404 -54.68 -42.89 -12.56
CA SER A 404 -55.90 -42.82 -11.75
C SER A 404 -57.00 -42.05 -12.48
N CYS A 405 -58.28 -42.41 -12.25
CA CYS A 405 -59.41 -41.75 -12.90
C CYS A 405 -59.60 -40.26 -12.52
N LYS A 406 -58.89 -39.78 -11.49
CA LYS A 406 -58.91 -38.38 -11.06
C LYS A 406 -57.94 -37.49 -11.84
N GLN A 407 -57.02 -38.08 -12.61
CA GLN A 407 -56.06 -37.32 -13.39
C GLN A 407 -56.74 -36.70 -14.62
N LEU A 408 -56.53 -35.39 -14.80
CA LEU A 408 -57.04 -34.63 -15.93
C LEU A 408 -55.94 -34.49 -16.98
N CYS A 409 -56.30 -34.58 -18.26
CA CYS A 409 -55.41 -34.27 -19.36
C CYS A 409 -55.11 -32.75 -19.34
N PRO A 410 -53.83 -32.32 -19.29
CA PRO A 410 -53.50 -30.89 -19.22
C PRO A 410 -53.96 -30.07 -20.44
N LEU A 411 -54.12 -30.70 -21.62
CA LEU A 411 -54.51 -30.00 -22.85
C LEU A 411 -56.02 -29.78 -22.99
N CYS A 412 -56.83 -30.72 -22.49
CA CYS A 412 -58.30 -30.66 -22.65
C CYS A 412 -59.05 -30.57 -21.32
N HIS A 413 -58.35 -30.65 -20.20
CA HIS A 413 -58.85 -30.63 -18.83
C HIS A 413 -59.95 -31.68 -18.51
N ARG A 414 -60.05 -32.73 -19.32
CA ARG A 414 -60.99 -33.86 -19.11
C ARG A 414 -60.30 -35.02 -18.39
N PRO A 415 -61.03 -35.85 -17.64
CA PRO A 415 -60.46 -37.05 -17.02
C PRO A 415 -59.84 -37.94 -18.10
N VAL A 416 -58.61 -38.39 -17.83
CA VAL A 416 -57.83 -39.21 -18.76
C VAL A 416 -58.52 -40.56 -18.99
N LEU A 417 -59.05 -41.15 -17.92
CA LEU A 417 -59.83 -42.39 -17.95
C LEU A 417 -61.31 -42.05 -17.87
N MET A 418 -62.08 -42.43 -18.89
CA MET A 418 -63.54 -42.35 -18.87
C MET A 418 -64.08 -43.69 -18.38
N GLU A 419 -64.93 -43.70 -17.33
CA GLU A 419 -65.42 -44.92 -16.67
C GLU A 419 -66.31 -45.81 -17.56
N ASN A 420 -66.74 -45.33 -18.72
CA ASN A 420 -67.70 -46.00 -19.62
C ASN A 420 -67.20 -46.17 -21.07
N SER A 421 -65.89 -46.04 -21.34
CA SER A 421 -65.31 -46.23 -22.69
C SER A 421 -64.55 -47.55 -22.81
N VAL A 422 -64.70 -48.23 -23.96
CA VAL A 422 -64.05 -49.51 -24.25
C VAL A 422 -62.56 -49.35 -24.59
N PHE A 423 -62.15 -48.16 -25.06
CA PHE A 423 -60.78 -47.84 -25.42
C PHE A 423 -60.41 -46.46 -24.86
N ASN A 424 -59.54 -46.45 -23.84
CA ASN A 424 -58.86 -45.23 -23.38
C ASN A 424 -57.45 -45.22 -23.99
N CYS A 425 -57.31 -44.53 -25.11
CA CYS A 425 -56.03 -44.29 -25.76
C CYS A 425 -55.26 -43.18 -25.03
N ILE A 426 -54.22 -43.56 -24.28
CA ILE A 426 -53.49 -42.68 -23.36
C ILE A 426 -52.01 -42.70 -23.70
N VAL A 427 -51.37 -41.53 -23.65
CA VAL A 427 -49.91 -41.36 -23.75
C VAL A 427 -49.40 -40.82 -22.43
N VAL A 428 -48.41 -41.49 -21.86
CA VAL A 428 -47.74 -41.07 -20.62
C VAL A 428 -46.31 -40.67 -20.96
N PHE A 429 -45.95 -39.42 -20.65
CA PHE A 429 -44.58 -38.93 -20.79
C PHE A 429 -43.71 -39.43 -19.62
N LYS A 430 -42.39 -39.52 -19.83
CA LYS A 430 -41.43 -39.95 -18.79
C LYS A 430 -41.42 -39.04 -17.55
N CYS A 431 -41.90 -37.80 -17.65
CA CYS A 431 -42.09 -36.90 -16.51
C CYS A 431 -43.35 -37.19 -15.66
N GLY A 432 -44.14 -38.21 -16.02
CA GLY A 432 -45.36 -38.61 -15.29
C GLY A 432 -46.63 -37.87 -15.73
N HIS A 433 -46.55 -36.94 -16.69
CA HIS A 433 -47.72 -36.28 -17.26
C HIS A 433 -48.42 -37.16 -18.29
N ILE A 434 -49.75 -37.11 -18.25
CA ILE A 434 -50.62 -38.06 -18.95
C ILE A 434 -51.60 -37.29 -19.84
N TYR A 435 -51.71 -37.71 -21.09
CA TYR A 435 -52.53 -37.06 -22.10
C TYR A 435 -53.35 -38.11 -22.86
N HIS A 436 -54.46 -37.69 -23.47
CA HIS A 436 -55.15 -38.52 -24.45
C HIS A 436 -54.31 -38.63 -25.72
N GLU A 437 -54.22 -39.80 -26.33
CA GLU A 437 -53.56 -40.01 -27.62
C GLU A 437 -54.02 -39.00 -28.70
N PRO A 438 -55.32 -38.71 -28.90
CA PRO A 438 -55.77 -37.69 -29.85
C PRO A 438 -55.39 -36.25 -29.47
N CYS A 439 -55.11 -35.96 -28.18
CA CYS A 439 -54.60 -34.65 -27.77
C CYS A 439 -53.11 -34.48 -28.09
N VAL A 440 -52.38 -35.58 -28.32
CA VAL A 440 -50.94 -35.58 -28.62
C VAL A 440 -50.67 -35.82 -30.11
N GLN A 441 -51.56 -36.50 -30.86
CA GLN A 441 -51.39 -36.85 -32.28
C GLN A 441 -51.22 -35.66 -33.28
N GLY A 442 -51.18 -34.41 -32.81
CA GLY A 442 -50.82 -33.23 -33.61
C GLY A 442 -49.49 -32.56 -33.22
N VAL A 443 -48.80 -33.07 -32.19
CA VAL A 443 -47.52 -32.55 -31.70
C VAL A 443 -46.49 -33.66 -31.91
N LEU A 444 -45.54 -33.41 -32.83
CA LEU A 444 -44.50 -34.34 -33.27
C LEU A 444 -43.90 -35.12 -32.07
N PHE A 445 -43.67 -36.42 -32.28
CA PHE A 445 -43.21 -37.43 -31.31
C PHE A 445 -41.92 -37.09 -30.53
N ASP A 446 -41.26 -35.97 -30.83
CA ASP A 446 -40.02 -35.49 -30.19
C ASP A 446 -40.19 -34.23 -29.32
N ASN A 447 -41.40 -33.71 -29.13
CA ASN A 447 -41.56 -32.49 -28.32
C ASN A 447 -41.60 -32.78 -26.80
N PRO A 448 -40.88 -31.99 -25.98
CA PRO A 448 -40.87 -32.14 -24.53
C PRO A 448 -42.27 -31.91 -23.97
N CYS A 449 -42.57 -32.56 -22.85
CA CYS A 449 -43.85 -32.38 -22.15
C CYS A 449 -44.15 -30.88 -21.97
N SER A 450 -45.34 -30.44 -22.40
CA SER A 450 -45.76 -29.04 -22.42
C SER A 450 -45.75 -28.39 -21.03
N GLU A 451 -45.91 -29.19 -19.97
CA GLU A 451 -45.89 -28.76 -18.57
C GLU A 451 -44.47 -28.66 -18.00
N CYS A 452 -43.56 -29.56 -18.42
CA CYS A 452 -42.21 -29.63 -17.85
C CYS A 452 -41.14 -28.89 -18.63
N LYS A 453 -41.31 -28.69 -19.94
CA LYS A 453 -40.24 -28.24 -20.87
C LYS A 453 -38.89 -28.93 -20.65
N LEU A 454 -38.89 -30.17 -20.14
CA LEU A 454 -37.67 -30.94 -19.94
C LEU A 454 -37.19 -31.42 -21.31
N ARG A 455 -36.14 -30.79 -21.84
CA ARG A 455 -35.42 -31.26 -23.02
C ARG A 455 -35.00 -32.70 -22.78
N THR A 456 -35.48 -33.61 -23.60
CA THR A 456 -34.80 -34.89 -23.80
C THR A 456 -33.59 -34.60 -24.69
N ASN A 457 -32.41 -34.61 -24.07
CA ASN A 457 -31.07 -34.59 -24.66
C ASN A 457 -30.67 -33.29 -25.39
N ASP A 458 -29.90 -32.44 -24.70
CA ASP A 458 -28.92 -31.57 -25.38
C ASP A 458 -27.78 -32.48 -25.91
N PRO A 459 -27.42 -32.41 -27.21
CA PRO A 459 -26.22 -33.06 -27.75
C PRO A 459 -24.92 -32.28 -27.47
N ASP A 460 -24.96 -31.19 -26.70
CA ASP A 460 -23.86 -30.23 -26.59
C ASP A 460 -23.01 -30.38 -25.29
N ASP A 461 -23.11 -31.52 -24.59
CA ASP A 461 -22.18 -31.88 -23.50
C ASP A 461 -21.03 -32.78 -24.00
N GLU A 462 -20.42 -32.41 -25.14
CA GLU A 462 -19.08 -32.85 -25.55
C GLU A 462 -18.27 -31.64 -26.08
N GLU A 463 -17.72 -30.84 -25.16
CA GLU A 463 -16.47 -30.08 -25.35
C GLU A 463 -15.54 -30.27 -24.14
#